data_AF-A0A2S8W8S9-F1
#
_entry.id   AF-A0A2S8W8S9-F1
#
_cell.length_a   1.000
_cell.length_b   1.000
_cell.length_c   1.000
_cell.angle_alpha   90.00
_cell.angle_beta   90.00
_cell.angle_gamma   90.00
#
_symmetry.space_group_name_H-M   'P 1'
#
loop_
_entity.id
_entity.type
_entity.pdbx_description
1 polymer ?
#
loop_
_entity_poly.entity_id
_entity_poly.type
_entity_poly.pdbx_seq_one_letter_code
_entity_poly.pdbx_strand_id
1 'polypeptide(L)'
;MQDRRYPPLPEKLVQPLSAVEATDGLYRPCMVTLHDGSTLDCVYLVEAQPWFSVWGVWPEDDEAKLSVDVRAVAAIEDSPSRLPASVANALYAAGESGMGYTIFTVQFVDESSVTVVTGNAIDFIDYPRGQSKETVVNALPHVGRDDPQICNGPRYHWCLYDSAGETG
;
A
#
# COMPACT_ATOMS: atom_id res chain seq x y z
N MET A 1 -24.09 -9.36 1.89
CA MET A 1 -22.94 -9.00 2.74
C MET A 1 -22.12 -7.86 2.10
N GLN A 2 -22.77 -6.89 1.43
CA GLN A 2 -22.15 -5.71 0.81
C GLN A 2 -22.29 -4.43 1.66
N ASP A 3 -23.17 -4.44 2.67
CA ASP A 3 -23.53 -3.25 3.45
C ASP A 3 -22.66 -3.02 4.70
N ARG A 4 -21.38 -3.43 4.69
CA ARG A 4 -20.46 -3.08 5.80
C ARG A 4 -20.19 -1.58 5.73
N ARG A 5 -20.44 -0.89 6.85
CA ARG A 5 -20.12 0.53 7.01
C ARG A 5 -18.80 0.68 7.75
N TYR A 6 -17.99 1.61 7.28
CA TYR A 6 -16.76 2.00 7.94
C TYR A 6 -16.92 3.40 8.55
N PRO A 7 -16.15 3.74 9.59
CA PRO A 7 -16.14 5.11 10.07
C PRO A 7 -15.70 6.07 8.95
N PRO A 8 -16.26 7.29 8.89
CA PRO A 8 -15.78 8.27 7.94
C PRO A 8 -14.35 8.69 8.26
N LEU A 9 -13.60 9.15 7.26
CA LEU A 9 -12.28 9.73 7.49
C LEU A 9 -12.38 10.93 8.46
N PRO A 10 -11.68 10.91 9.61
CA PRO A 10 -11.66 12.05 10.51
C PRO A 10 -11.19 13.32 9.80
N GLU A 11 -11.88 14.43 9.99
CA GLU A 11 -11.62 15.70 9.28
C GLU A 11 -10.15 16.15 9.35
N LYS A 12 -9.53 16.00 10.52
CA LYS A 12 -8.11 16.30 10.75
C LYS A 12 -7.14 15.52 9.84
N LEU A 13 -7.56 14.37 9.31
CA LEU A 13 -6.75 13.48 8.48
C LEU A 13 -6.94 13.74 6.98
N VAL A 14 -7.95 14.52 6.57
CA VAL A 14 -8.24 14.81 5.15
C VAL A 14 -7.05 15.48 4.46
N GLN A 15 -6.52 16.55 5.05
CA GLN A 15 -5.38 17.29 4.51
C GLN A 15 -4.10 16.42 4.46
N PRO A 16 -3.66 15.78 5.56
CA PRO A 16 -2.53 14.84 5.53
C PRO A 16 -2.68 13.73 4.48
N LEU A 17 -3.86 13.11 4.38
CA LEU A 17 -4.09 12.05 3.40
C LEU A 17 -4.01 12.55 1.96
N SER A 18 -4.49 13.77 1.70
CA SER A 18 -4.42 14.38 0.36
C SER A 18 -2.99 14.69 -0.09
N ALA A 19 -2.06 14.85 0.85
CA ALA A 19 -0.64 15.04 0.56
C ALA A 19 0.09 13.74 0.22
N VAL A 20 -0.48 12.57 0.59
CA VAL A 20 0.02 11.26 0.18
C VAL A 20 -0.37 11.03 -1.26
N GLU A 21 0.61 10.81 -2.14
CA GLU A 21 0.34 10.57 -3.56
C GLU A 21 -0.48 9.26 -3.73
N ALA A 22 -1.41 9.26 -4.68
CA ALA A 22 -2.23 8.10 -5.00
C ALA A 22 -1.46 7.05 -5.81
N THR A 23 -1.78 5.77 -5.62
CA THR A 23 -1.39 4.70 -6.53
C THR A 23 -2.59 3.88 -6.99
N ASP A 24 -2.55 3.44 -8.25
CA ASP A 24 -3.65 2.78 -8.96
C ASP A 24 -4.97 3.59 -8.95
N GLY A 25 -4.89 4.90 -8.69
CA GLY A 25 -6.03 5.79 -8.44
C GLY A 25 -6.79 5.52 -7.14
N LEU A 26 -6.57 4.38 -6.49
CA LEU A 26 -7.34 3.89 -5.35
C LEU A 26 -6.60 4.05 -4.03
N TYR A 27 -5.33 3.66 -3.98
CA TYR A 27 -4.61 3.50 -2.73
C TYR A 27 -3.91 4.80 -2.29
N ARG A 28 -3.81 4.99 -0.98
CA ARG A 28 -2.92 5.98 -0.34
C ARG A 28 -1.96 5.23 0.60
N PRO A 29 -0.83 4.74 0.08
CA PRO A 29 0.15 4.03 0.87
C PRO A 29 0.93 5.00 1.75
N CYS A 30 0.96 4.74 3.04
CA CYS A 30 1.45 5.66 4.05
C CYS A 30 1.90 4.94 5.32
N MET A 31 2.52 5.70 6.21
CA MET A 31 2.72 5.35 7.61
C MET A 31 1.67 6.09 8.44
N VAL A 32 1.17 5.44 9.48
CA VAL A 32 0.24 6.07 10.42
C VAL A 32 0.80 6.07 11.83
N THR A 33 0.56 7.15 12.55
CA THR A 33 0.72 7.19 14.01
C THR A 33 -0.64 6.97 14.64
N LEU A 34 -0.74 6.04 15.59
CA LEU A 34 -1.96 5.74 16.34
C LEU A 34 -2.12 6.66 17.55
N HIS A 35 -3.33 6.71 18.10
CA HIS A 35 -3.66 7.51 19.27
C HIS A 35 -2.91 7.11 20.56
N ASP A 36 -2.38 5.89 20.62
CA ASP A 36 -1.50 5.44 21.70
C ASP A 36 -0.02 5.83 21.52
N GLY A 37 0.31 6.51 20.41
CA GLY A 37 1.64 6.96 20.06
C GLY A 37 2.49 5.92 19.32
N SER A 38 1.99 4.70 19.09
CA SER A 38 2.68 3.72 18.25
C SER A 38 2.55 4.06 16.76
N THR A 39 3.50 3.58 15.96
CA THR A 39 3.52 3.79 14.50
C THR A 39 3.32 2.48 13.77
N LEU A 40 2.47 2.48 12.75
CA LEU A 40 2.33 1.39 11.79
C LEU A 40 2.82 1.88 10.44
N ASP A 41 3.89 1.26 9.94
CA ASP A 41 4.31 1.43 8.55
C ASP A 41 3.51 0.48 7.64
N CYS A 42 3.60 0.71 6.33
CA CYS A 42 2.95 -0.09 5.30
C CYS A 42 1.42 -0.13 5.48
N VAL A 43 0.77 1.03 5.52
CA VAL A 43 -0.69 1.14 5.64
C VAL A 43 -1.29 1.69 4.35
N TYR A 44 -2.31 1.01 3.84
CA TYR A 44 -3.15 1.50 2.77
C TYR A 44 -4.39 2.18 3.34
N LEU A 45 -4.43 3.51 3.30
CA LEU A 45 -5.68 4.24 3.49
C LEU A 45 -6.45 4.24 2.17
N VAL A 46 -7.71 3.79 2.21
CA VAL A 46 -8.52 3.62 1.00
C VAL A 46 -10.02 3.63 1.33
N GLU A 47 -10.81 4.17 0.41
CA GLU A 47 -12.27 4.15 0.54
C GLU A 47 -12.82 2.72 0.46
N ALA A 48 -13.71 2.37 1.39
CA ALA A 48 -14.16 1.01 1.59
C ALA A 48 -14.91 0.40 0.39
N GLN A 49 -15.82 1.18 -0.23
CA GLN A 49 -16.67 0.67 -1.31
C GLN A 49 -15.90 0.45 -2.64
N PRO A 50 -15.07 1.40 -3.11
CA PRO A 50 -14.17 1.14 -4.24
C PRO A 50 -13.24 -0.05 -3.97
N TRP A 51 -12.68 -0.16 -2.76
CA TRP A 51 -11.83 -1.28 -2.39
C TRP A 51 -12.57 -2.63 -2.46
N PHE A 52 -13.79 -2.73 -1.91
CA PHE A 52 -14.56 -3.97 -1.97
C PHE A 52 -14.93 -4.37 -3.39
N SER A 53 -15.16 -3.39 -4.26
CA SER A 53 -15.46 -3.65 -5.68
C SER A 53 -14.29 -4.31 -6.40
N VAL A 54 -13.05 -4.07 -5.96
CA VAL A 54 -11.84 -4.71 -6.48
C VAL A 54 -11.58 -6.06 -5.83
N TRP A 55 -11.70 -6.16 -4.50
CA TRP A 55 -11.25 -7.33 -3.74
C TRP A 55 -12.33 -8.39 -3.47
N GLY A 56 -13.62 -8.01 -3.49
CA GLY A 56 -14.77 -8.91 -3.31
C GLY A 56 -14.96 -9.53 -1.92
N VAL A 57 -14.02 -9.31 -0.99
CA VAL A 57 -14.05 -9.80 0.39
C VAL A 57 -13.48 -8.74 1.32
N TRP A 58 -14.15 -8.44 2.44
CA TRP A 58 -13.67 -7.48 3.43
C TRP A 58 -12.37 -7.95 4.10
N PRO A 59 -11.45 -7.05 4.49
CA PRO A 59 -10.18 -7.46 5.06
C PRO A 59 -10.35 -8.20 6.39
N GLU A 60 -11.36 -7.88 7.20
CA GLU A 60 -11.63 -8.59 8.46
C GLU A 60 -12.24 -9.99 8.26
N ASP A 61 -12.72 -10.29 7.05
CA ASP A 61 -13.31 -11.59 6.71
C ASP A 61 -12.27 -12.51 6.02
N ASP A 62 -11.01 -12.08 5.89
CA ASP A 62 -9.89 -12.82 5.32
C ASP A 62 -8.70 -12.83 6.30
N GLU A 63 -8.41 -14.01 6.87
CA GLU A 63 -7.34 -14.17 7.88
C GLU A 63 -5.94 -13.83 7.36
N ALA A 64 -5.73 -13.77 6.04
CA ALA A 64 -4.46 -13.36 5.45
C ALA A 64 -4.26 -11.83 5.47
N LYS A 65 -5.33 -11.05 5.68
CA LYS A 65 -5.31 -9.59 5.66
C LYS A 65 -5.25 -9.02 7.08
N LEU A 66 -4.51 -7.93 7.23
CA LEU A 66 -4.50 -7.13 8.45
C LEU A 66 -5.32 -5.87 8.23
N SER A 67 -6.03 -5.41 9.26
CA SER A 67 -6.75 -4.15 9.24
C SER A 67 -6.43 -3.30 10.46
N VAL A 68 -6.58 -1.98 10.28
CA VAL A 68 -6.51 -0.99 11.36
C VAL A 68 -7.71 -0.05 11.25
N ASP A 69 -8.32 0.27 12.39
CA ASP A 69 -9.46 1.16 12.45
C ASP A 69 -9.01 2.61 12.23
N VAL A 70 -9.61 3.31 11.26
CA VAL A 70 -9.32 4.73 10.96
C VAL A 70 -9.52 5.63 12.19
N ARG A 71 -10.38 5.26 13.14
CA ARG A 71 -10.59 6.01 14.40
C ARG A 71 -9.41 5.91 15.35
N ALA A 72 -8.56 4.90 15.21
CA ALA A 72 -7.32 4.76 15.97
C ALA A 72 -6.20 5.64 15.41
N VAL A 73 -6.33 6.15 14.19
CA VAL A 73 -5.29 6.94 13.51
C VAL A 73 -5.26 8.38 14.04
N ALA A 74 -4.10 8.77 14.56
CA ALA A 74 -3.82 10.11 15.05
C ALA A 74 -3.20 11.01 13.98
N ALA A 75 -2.29 10.49 13.17
CA ALA A 75 -1.59 11.21 12.10
C ALA A 75 -1.23 10.27 10.93
N ILE A 76 -1.01 10.87 9.75
CA ILE A 76 -0.63 10.18 8.50
C ILE A 76 0.63 10.86 7.96
N GLU A 77 1.59 10.06 7.55
CA GLU A 77 2.85 10.48 6.94
C GLU A 77 3.17 9.58 5.75
N ASP A 78 4.05 10.02 4.85
CA ASP A 78 4.52 9.15 3.77
C ASP A 78 5.33 7.97 4.33
N SER A 79 5.14 6.78 3.78
CA SER A 79 5.82 5.58 4.28
C SER A 79 7.29 5.55 3.82
N PRO A 80 8.25 5.28 4.70
CA PRO A 80 9.65 5.09 4.30
C PRO A 80 9.86 3.84 3.43
N SER A 81 8.95 2.86 3.50
CA SER A 81 9.00 1.61 2.76
C SER A 81 8.29 1.70 1.40
N ARG A 82 7.68 2.84 1.08
CA ARG A 82 6.89 3.03 -0.12
C ARG A 82 7.76 3.29 -1.37
N LEU A 83 7.44 2.60 -2.45
CA LEU A 83 7.91 2.89 -3.81
C LEU A 83 7.41 4.26 -4.31
N PRO A 84 8.19 4.97 -5.14
CA PRO A 84 7.68 6.14 -5.85
C PRO A 84 6.39 5.81 -6.59
N ALA A 85 5.38 6.69 -6.48
CA ALA A 85 4.05 6.40 -7.01
C ALA A 85 4.04 6.10 -8.51
N SER A 86 4.87 6.79 -9.29
CA SER A 86 5.05 6.54 -10.72
C SER A 86 5.54 5.13 -11.02
N VAL A 87 6.44 4.60 -10.19
CA VAL A 87 6.98 3.23 -10.30
C VAL A 87 5.92 2.21 -9.91
N ALA A 88 5.24 2.41 -8.79
CA ALA A 88 4.14 1.54 -8.36
C ALA A 88 3.01 1.50 -9.41
N ASN A 89 2.62 2.66 -9.96
CA ASN A 89 1.61 2.74 -11.02
C ASN A 89 2.01 1.98 -12.29
N ALA A 90 3.28 2.02 -12.68
CA ALA A 90 3.77 1.25 -13.82
C ALA A 90 3.69 -0.26 -13.57
N LEU A 91 3.97 -0.70 -12.34
CA LEU A 91 3.82 -2.11 -11.95
C LEU A 91 2.34 -2.53 -11.90
N TYR A 92 1.45 -1.70 -11.33
CA TYR A 92 0.01 -1.95 -11.34
C TYR A 92 -0.53 -2.09 -12.76
N ALA A 93 -0.10 -1.23 -13.69
CA ALA A 93 -0.48 -1.30 -15.09
C ALA A 93 0.01 -2.57 -15.81
N ALA A 94 1.09 -3.19 -15.34
CA ALA A 94 1.59 -4.46 -15.86
C ALA A 94 0.76 -5.67 -15.39
N GLY A 95 0.08 -5.55 -14.24
CA GLY A 95 -0.77 -6.59 -13.66
C GLY A 95 -0.01 -7.68 -12.90
N GLU A 96 -0.72 -8.76 -12.58
CA GLU A 96 -0.18 -9.87 -11.77
C GLU A 96 0.88 -10.69 -12.52
N SER A 97 1.86 -11.23 -11.80
CA SER A 97 2.83 -12.20 -12.34
C SER A 97 2.28 -13.63 -12.39
N GLY A 98 1.17 -13.88 -11.70
CA GLY A 98 0.42 -15.13 -11.65
C GLY A 98 -0.72 -15.01 -10.64
N MET A 99 -1.59 -16.03 -10.56
CA MET A 99 -2.82 -15.96 -9.72
C MET A 99 -2.51 -15.53 -8.28
N GLY A 100 -2.89 -14.28 -7.96
CA GLY A 100 -2.83 -13.72 -6.62
C GLY A 100 -1.46 -13.24 -6.15
N TYR A 101 -0.49 -13.09 -7.05
CA TYR A 101 0.82 -12.53 -6.68
C TYR A 101 1.49 -11.74 -7.81
N THR A 102 2.38 -10.83 -7.38
CA THR A 102 3.23 -10.03 -8.25
C THR A 102 4.69 -10.30 -7.90
N ILE A 103 5.53 -10.42 -8.93
CA ILE A 103 6.99 -10.45 -8.83
C ILE A 103 7.52 -9.28 -9.64
N PHE A 104 8.44 -8.52 -9.08
CA PHE A 104 9.12 -7.44 -9.78
C PHE A 104 10.53 -7.21 -9.22
N THR A 105 11.38 -6.59 -10.03
CA THR A 105 12.74 -6.20 -9.62
C THR A 105 12.85 -4.68 -9.59
N VAL A 106 13.15 -4.11 -8.43
CA VAL A 106 13.39 -2.67 -8.26
C VAL A 106 14.86 -2.38 -8.51
N GLN A 107 15.15 -1.35 -9.30
CA GLN A 107 16.50 -0.92 -9.66
C GLN A 107 16.82 0.42 -8.98
N PHE A 108 18.06 0.56 -8.52
CA PHE A 108 18.53 1.74 -7.79
C PHE A 108 19.60 2.51 -8.57
N VAL A 109 19.87 3.75 -8.14
CA VAL A 109 20.87 4.66 -8.74
C VAL A 109 22.28 4.06 -8.76
N ASP A 110 22.64 3.26 -7.75
CA ASP A 110 23.95 2.60 -7.65
C ASP A 110 24.03 1.28 -8.44
N GLU A 111 23.08 1.05 -9.34
CA GLU A 111 22.94 -0.14 -10.18
C GLU A 111 22.61 -1.43 -9.42
N SER A 112 22.49 -1.37 -8.09
CA SER A 112 21.96 -2.49 -7.32
C SER A 112 20.47 -2.69 -7.59
N SER A 113 19.98 -3.87 -7.26
CA SER A 113 18.56 -4.20 -7.39
C SER A 113 18.07 -5.12 -6.28
N VAL A 114 16.77 -5.13 -6.06
CA VAL A 114 16.10 -6.11 -5.20
C VAL A 114 14.91 -6.71 -5.94
N THR A 115 14.79 -8.04 -5.88
CA THR A 115 13.63 -8.75 -6.39
C THR A 115 12.64 -8.99 -5.25
N VAL A 116 11.38 -8.62 -5.48
CA VAL A 116 10.30 -8.70 -4.51
C VAL A 116 9.18 -9.58 -5.08
N VAL A 117 8.65 -10.46 -4.23
CA VAL A 117 7.37 -11.15 -4.43
C VAL A 117 6.38 -10.69 -3.37
N THR A 118 5.18 -10.33 -3.80
CA THR A 118 4.10 -9.93 -2.89
C THR A 118 2.74 -10.30 -3.49
N GLY A 119 1.65 -10.01 -2.79
CA GLY A 119 0.31 -10.13 -3.33
C GLY A 119 0.00 -9.08 -4.39
N ASN A 120 -1.26 -8.66 -4.44
CA ASN A 120 -1.75 -7.71 -5.45
C ASN A 120 -1.67 -6.24 -5.02
N ALA A 121 -1.14 -5.96 -3.82
CA ALA A 121 -0.83 -4.61 -3.37
C ALA A 121 0.70 -4.48 -3.22
N ILE A 122 1.30 -3.56 -3.97
CA ILE A 122 2.72 -3.65 -4.36
C ILE A 122 3.55 -2.43 -3.96
N ASP A 123 2.95 -1.46 -3.28
CA ASP A 123 3.57 -0.17 -3.01
C ASP A 123 4.73 -0.22 -2.03
N PHE A 124 4.90 -1.31 -1.28
CA PHE A 124 5.89 -1.39 -0.22
C PHE A 124 6.98 -2.43 -0.53
N ILE A 125 8.23 -2.07 -0.20
CA ILE A 125 9.37 -2.98 -0.22
C ILE A 125 10.23 -2.78 1.04
N ASP A 126 10.94 -3.83 1.45
CA ASP A 126 12.04 -3.68 2.39
C ASP A 126 13.26 -3.16 1.63
N TYR A 127 13.52 -1.86 1.74
CA TYR A 127 14.67 -1.25 1.06
C TYR A 127 15.99 -1.88 1.53
N PRO A 128 16.88 -2.29 0.60
CA PRO A 128 18.23 -2.70 0.95
C PRO A 128 18.96 -1.59 1.71
N ARG A 129 19.94 -1.97 2.53
CA ARG A 129 20.69 -1.01 3.35
C ARG A 129 21.29 0.10 2.47
N GLY A 130 20.95 1.34 2.77
CA GLY A 130 21.44 2.52 2.04
C GLY A 130 20.59 2.92 0.84
N GLN A 131 19.54 2.16 0.52
CA GLN A 131 18.54 2.51 -0.47
C GLN A 131 17.31 3.16 0.19
N SER A 132 16.58 3.92 -0.61
CA SER A 132 15.30 4.52 -0.24
C SER A 132 14.48 4.77 -1.51
N LYS A 133 13.27 5.32 -1.36
CA LYS A 133 12.44 5.71 -2.51
C LYS A 133 13.15 6.71 -3.43
N GLU A 134 13.99 7.59 -2.88
CA GLU A 134 14.74 8.60 -3.65
C GLU A 134 15.83 7.98 -4.53
N THR A 135 16.29 6.78 -4.21
CA THR A 135 17.32 6.08 -4.98
C THR A 135 16.72 5.12 -6.01
N VAL A 136 15.40 4.93 -6.04
CA VAL A 136 14.74 4.10 -7.05
C VAL A 136 14.79 4.80 -8.40
N VAL A 137 15.29 4.09 -9.41
CA VAL A 137 15.30 4.58 -10.81
C VAL A 137 14.21 3.94 -11.66
N ASN A 138 13.86 2.68 -11.37
CA ASN A 138 12.87 1.93 -12.14
C ASN A 138 12.41 0.68 -11.37
N ALA A 139 11.33 0.05 -11.84
CA ALA A 139 11.01 -1.33 -11.50
C ALA A 139 10.60 -2.13 -12.74
N LEU A 140 11.05 -3.38 -12.80
CA LEU A 140 10.81 -4.30 -13.90
C LEU A 140 9.72 -5.30 -13.49
N PRO A 141 8.52 -5.25 -14.08
CA PRO A 141 7.45 -6.19 -13.76
C PRO A 141 7.79 -7.60 -14.27
N HIS A 142 7.38 -8.61 -13.52
CA HIS A 142 7.52 -10.04 -13.84
C HIS A 142 8.97 -10.56 -13.96
N VAL A 143 9.97 -9.77 -13.54
CA VAL A 143 11.39 -10.13 -13.57
C VAL A 143 11.85 -10.62 -12.19
N GLY A 144 12.77 -11.60 -12.18
CA GLY A 144 13.42 -12.09 -10.96
C GLY A 144 12.82 -13.36 -10.34
N ARG A 145 11.94 -14.07 -11.05
CA ARG A 145 11.33 -15.32 -10.55
C ARG A 145 12.34 -16.38 -10.09
N ASP A 146 13.48 -16.48 -10.79
CA ASP A 146 14.54 -17.44 -10.50
C ASP A 146 15.68 -16.82 -9.67
N ASP A 147 15.49 -15.61 -9.14
CA ASP A 147 16.48 -14.93 -8.30
C ASP A 147 16.60 -15.66 -6.95
N PRO A 148 17.78 -16.20 -6.60
CA PRO A 148 17.97 -16.89 -5.31
C PRO A 148 17.85 -15.96 -4.10
N GLN A 149 17.84 -14.65 -4.30
CA GLN A 149 17.69 -13.63 -3.25
C GLN A 149 16.32 -12.96 -3.25
N ILE A 150 15.35 -13.50 -4.00
CA ILE A 150 13.97 -12.98 -3.98
C ILE A 150 13.43 -12.92 -2.55
N CYS A 151 12.86 -11.77 -2.19
CA CYS A 151 12.31 -11.52 -0.86
C CYS A 151 10.81 -11.27 -0.92
N ASN A 152 10.11 -11.52 0.18
CA ASN A 152 8.71 -11.16 0.29
C ASN A 152 8.59 -9.64 0.53
N GLY A 153 7.54 -9.02 -0.02
CA GLY A 153 7.16 -7.67 0.39
C GLY A 153 6.80 -7.62 1.88
N PRO A 154 6.92 -6.44 2.52
CA PRO A 154 6.56 -6.27 3.92
C PRO A 154 5.06 -6.50 4.12
N ARG A 155 4.69 -6.95 5.33
CA ARG A 155 3.28 -7.04 5.72
C ARG A 155 2.69 -5.64 5.81
N TYR A 156 1.46 -5.50 5.37
CA TYR A 156 0.74 -4.22 5.35
C TYR A 156 -0.62 -4.33 6.02
N HIS A 157 -1.20 -3.18 6.37
CA HIS A 157 -2.53 -3.05 6.95
C HIS A 157 -3.47 -2.31 6.01
N TRP A 158 -4.72 -2.74 5.95
CA TRP A 158 -5.81 -2.00 5.34
C TRP A 158 -6.44 -1.06 6.37
N CYS A 159 -6.53 0.22 6.04
CA CYS A 159 -7.25 1.22 6.81
C CYS A 159 -8.42 1.74 5.97
N LEU A 160 -9.54 1.01 6.01
CA LEU A 160 -10.73 1.33 5.24
C LEU A 160 -11.54 2.45 5.93
N TYR A 161 -12.05 3.39 5.14
CA TYR A 161 -12.95 4.44 5.61
C TYR A 161 -14.10 4.65 4.61
N ASP A 162 -15.24 5.14 5.11
CA ASP A 162 -16.29 5.64 4.22
C ASP A 162 -15.98 7.10 3.88
N SER A 163 -16.21 7.52 2.63
CA SER A 163 -16.17 8.95 2.30
C SER A 163 -17.16 9.67 3.22
N ALA A 164 -16.78 10.83 3.75
CA ALA A 164 -17.74 11.66 4.47
C ALA A 164 -18.85 12.01 3.49
N GLY A 165 -20.00 11.34 3.62
CA GLY A 165 -21.12 11.56 2.72
C GLY A 165 -21.43 13.05 2.68
N GLU A 166 -21.50 13.62 1.48
CA GLU A 166 -22.31 14.83 1.29
C GLU A 166 -23.67 14.51 1.90
N THR A 167 -24.00 15.22 2.97
CA THR A 167 -25.35 15.21 3.51
C THR A 167 -26.21 15.90 2.46
N GLY A 168 -26.75 15.11 1.54
CA GLY A 168 -27.84 15.53 0.66
C GLY A 168 -29.09 15.88 1.44
#